data_AF-A0A5B9EKW4-F1
#
_entry.id   AF-A0A5B9EKW4-F1
#
_cell.length_a   1.000
_cell.length_b   1.000
_cell.length_c   1.000
_cell.angle_alpha   90.00
_cell.angle_beta   90.00
_cell.angle_gamma   90.00
#
_symmetry.space_group_name_H-M   'P 1'
#
loop_
_entity.id
_entity.type
_entity.pdbx_description
1 polymer ?
#
loop_
_entity_poly.entity_id
_entity_poly.type
_entity_poly.pdbx_seq_one_letter_code
_entity_poly.pdbx_strand_id
1 'polypeptide(L)'
;MVHDPRLTPATELAAKNQMHFPNESQEYRRARNALLAEEIDLRRNIERVAELRRALPLGGRIPEDYTFQGPNGQVHFSQLFGDKDTLVKRTVAR
;
A
#
# COMPACT_ATOMS: atom_id res chain seq x y z
N MET A 1 13.89 13.57 -6.01
CA MET A 1 12.92 14.07 -5.02
C MET A 1 11.67 14.52 -5.74
N VAL A 2 10.58 13.76 -5.66
CA VAL A 2 9.31 14.18 -6.30
C VAL A 2 8.68 15.21 -5.36
N HIS A 3 8.82 16.49 -5.68
CA HIS A 3 8.18 17.57 -4.94
C HIS A 3 6.77 17.80 -5.47
N ASP A 4 5.76 17.43 -4.68
CA ASP A 4 4.41 18.02 -4.81
C ASP A 4 4.44 19.38 -4.11
N PRO A 5 4.32 20.51 -4.83
CA PRO A 5 4.45 21.85 -4.25
C PRO A 5 3.35 22.19 -3.24
N ARG A 6 2.29 21.37 -3.15
CA ARG A 6 1.20 21.54 -2.17
C ARG A 6 1.52 20.94 -0.80
N LEU A 7 2.50 20.03 -0.74
CA LEU A 7 2.88 19.37 0.50
C LEU A 7 4.04 20.11 1.15
N THR A 8 3.99 20.30 2.47
CA THR A 8 5.13 20.80 3.24
C THR A 8 6.37 19.96 2.95
N PRO A 9 7.55 20.56 2.69
CA PRO A 9 8.77 19.81 2.41
C PRO A 9 9.07 18.78 3.49
N ALA A 10 9.55 17.59 3.10
CA ALA A 10 9.85 16.52 4.05
C ALA A 10 10.92 16.91 5.06
N THR A 11 11.90 17.71 4.64
CA THR A 11 12.93 18.29 5.51
C THR A 11 12.34 19.20 6.59
N GLU A 12 11.31 19.99 6.25
CA GLU A 12 10.62 20.87 7.20
C GLU A 12 9.77 20.05 8.18
N LEU A 13 9.07 19.01 7.70
CA LEU A 13 8.32 18.10 8.57
C LEU A 13 9.25 17.33 9.52
N ALA A 14 10.40 16.87 9.02
CA ALA A 14 11.41 16.21 9.84
C ALA A 14 12.00 17.16 10.89
N ALA A 15 12.25 18.42 10.53
CA ALA A 15 12.74 19.44 11.47
C ALA A 15 11.71 19.79 12.57
N LYS A 16 10.41 19.70 12.27
CA LYS A 16 9.31 19.90 13.24
C LYS A 16 9.08 18.72 14.18
N ASN A 17 9.76 17.58 13.98
CA ASN A 17 9.60 16.42 14.84
C ASN A 17 10.17 16.69 16.25
N GLN A 18 9.30 16.63 17.25
CA GLN A 18 9.64 16.88 18.66
C GLN A 18 10.06 15.62 19.42
N MET A 19 10.02 14.44 18.78
CA MET A 19 10.43 13.19 19.41
C MET A 19 11.96 13.10 19.46
N HIS A 20 12.51 13.11 20.66
CA HIS A 20 13.95 13.00 20.93
C HIS A 20 14.26 11.79 21.81
N PHE A 21 15.42 11.17 21.60
CA PHE A 21 15.91 10.13 22.49
C PHE A 21 16.72 10.75 23.65
N PRO A 22 16.65 10.18 24.87
CA PRO A 22 17.53 10.61 25.95
C PRO A 22 19.01 10.51 25.56
N ASN A 23 19.80 11.54 25.90
CA ASN A 23 21.25 11.62 25.66
C ASN A 23 21.69 11.56 24.17
N GLU A 24 20.81 11.88 23.21
CA GLU A 24 21.22 11.90 21.80
C GLU A 24 22.23 13.02 21.51
N SER A 25 23.24 12.73 20.68
CA SER A 25 24.19 13.75 20.23
C SER A 25 23.57 14.64 19.14
N GLN A 26 24.12 15.84 18.96
CA GLN A 26 23.69 16.74 17.88
C GLN A 26 23.93 16.14 16.49
N GLU A 27 24.97 15.33 16.33
CA GLU A 27 25.25 14.61 15.08
C GLU A 27 24.18 13.55 14.80
N TYR A 28 23.86 12.75 15.82
CA TYR A 28 22.81 11.74 15.72
C TYR A 28 21.45 12.36 15.37
N ARG A 29 21.07 13.47 16.03
CA ARG A 29 19.83 14.19 15.73
C ARG A 29 19.78 14.67 14.28
N ARG A 30 20.88 15.25 13.78
CA ARG A 30 20.98 15.71 12.38
C ARG A 30 20.81 14.54 11.42
N ALA A 31 21.51 13.43 11.64
CA ALA A 31 21.38 12.22 10.83
C ALA A 31 19.96 11.64 10.87
N ARG A 32 19.31 11.61 12.05
CA ARG A 32 17.95 11.10 12.19
C ARG A 32 16.90 11.99 11.52
N ASN A 33 17.09 13.32 11.53
CA ASN A 33 16.23 14.23 10.76
C ASN A 33 16.40 14.04 9.25
N ALA A 34 17.64 13.88 8.77
CA ALA A 34 17.89 13.60 7.36
C ALA A 34 17.22 12.28 6.94
N LEU A 35 17.38 11.22 7.72
CA LEU A 35 16.71 9.94 7.48
C LEU A 35 15.18 10.06 7.49
N LEU A 36 14.60 10.79 8.45
CA LEU A 36 13.15 10.98 8.52
C LEU A 36 12.60 11.71 7.30
N ALA A 37 13.34 12.68 6.74
CA ALA A 37 12.94 13.34 5.51
C ALA A 37 12.84 12.35 4.33
N GLU A 38 13.85 11.48 4.17
CA GLU A 38 13.84 10.41 3.15
C GLU A 38 12.68 9.42 3.36
N GLU A 39 12.43 9.02 4.62
CA GLU A 39 11.32 8.12 4.97
C GLU A 39 9.94 8.71 4.61
N ILE A 40 9.75 10.02 4.85
CA ILE A 40 8.53 10.75 4.50
C ILE A 40 8.31 10.74 2.97
N ASP A 41 9.34 11.06 2.20
CA ASP A 41 9.24 11.09 0.74
C ASP A 41 9.04 9.69 0.14
N LEU A 42 9.69 8.66 0.71
CA LEU A 42 9.42 7.27 0.35
C LEU A 42 7.95 6.91 0.55
N ARG A 43 7.36 7.28 1.70
CA ARG A 43 5.94 7.02 1.97
C ARG A 43 5.03 7.72 0.96
N ARG A 44 5.30 8.99 0.63
CA ARG A 44 4.54 9.75 -0.39
C ARG A 44 4.60 9.07 -1.76
N ASN A 45 5.77 8.56 -2.14
CA ASN A 45 5.92 7.85 -3.41
C ASN A 45 5.13 6.53 -3.43
N ILE A 46 5.15 5.77 -2.32
CA ILE A 46 4.34 4.55 -2.18
C ILE A 46 2.87 4.88 -2.36
N GLU A 47 2.36 5.95 -1.76
CA GLU A 47 0.95 6.31 -1.91
C GLU A 47 0.58 6.76 -3.32
N ARG A 48 1.45 7.51 -3.99
CA ARG A 48 1.26 7.85 -5.40
C ARG A 48 1.20 6.60 -6.27
N VAL A 49 2.07 5.62 -6.03
CA VAL A 49 2.03 4.33 -6.74
C VAL A 49 0.74 3.57 -6.42
N ALA A 50 0.27 3.61 -5.18
CA ALA A 50 -0.99 2.99 -4.79
C ALA A 50 -2.19 3.65 -5.50
N GLU A 51 -2.21 4.97 -5.64
CA GLU A 51 -3.21 5.70 -6.43
C GLU A 51 -3.19 5.28 -7.90
N LEU A 52 -2.01 5.25 -8.53
CA LEU A 52 -1.85 4.79 -9.91
C LEU A 52 -2.34 3.35 -10.09
N ARG A 53 -2.09 2.47 -9.10
CA ARG A 53 -2.58 1.09 -9.13
C ARG A 53 -4.12 1.03 -9.06
N ARG A 54 -4.75 1.85 -8.23
CA ARG A 54 -6.22 1.92 -8.13
C ARG A 54 -6.87 2.50 -9.38
N ALA A 55 -6.15 3.35 -10.12
CA ALA A 55 -6.62 3.96 -11.36
C ALA A 55 -6.47 3.06 -12.61
N LEU A 56 -5.84 1.88 -12.48
CA LEU A 56 -5.75 0.94 -13.60
C LEU A 56 -7.16 0.55 -14.08
N PRO A 57 -7.39 0.46 -15.40
CA PRO A 57 -8.65 -0.05 -15.92
C PRO A 57 -8.86 -1.51 -15.46
N LEU A 58 -10.11 -1.99 -15.57
CA LEU A 58 -10.41 -3.39 -15.35
C LEU A 58 -9.44 -4.26 -16.14
N GLY A 59 -8.96 -5.32 -15.48
CA GLY A 59 -8.05 -6.28 -16.09
C GLY A 59 -8.67 -6.96 -17.31
N GLY A 60 -7.86 -7.76 -18.00
CA GLY A 60 -8.34 -8.58 -19.11
C GLY A 60 -9.51 -9.48 -18.68
N ARG A 61 -10.45 -9.70 -19.60
CA ARG A 61 -11.50 -10.70 -19.40
C ARG A 61 -10.85 -12.06 -19.23
N ILE A 62 -11.35 -12.83 -18.27
CA ILE A 62 -10.95 -14.22 -18.09
C ILE A 62 -11.60 -15.02 -19.24
N PRO A 63 -10.81 -15.70 -20.09
CA PRO A 63 -11.36 -16.38 -21.27
C PRO A 63 -12.13 -17.65 -20.92
N GLU A 64 -11.73 -18.35 -19.86
CA GLU A 64 -12.31 -19.62 -19.44
C GLU A 64 -13.12 -19.51 -18.14
N ASP A 65 -14.26 -20.20 -18.09
CA ASP A 65 -15.00 -20.39 -16.85
C ASP A 65 -14.54 -21.65 -16.11
N TYR A 66 -13.41 -21.52 -15.41
CA TYR A 66 -12.71 -22.62 -14.73
C TYR A 66 -13.60 -23.43 -13.80
N THR A 67 -13.43 -24.75 -13.75
CA THR A 67 -14.13 -25.64 -12.81
C THR A 67 -13.31 -25.90 -11.55
N PHE A 68 -13.96 -25.86 -10.40
CA PHE A 68 -13.42 -26.18 -9.09
C PHE A 68 -14.16 -27.36 -8.46
N GLN A 69 -13.49 -28.09 -7.55
CA GLN A 69 -14.14 -29.08 -6.70
C GLN A 69 -14.51 -28.46 -5.36
N GLY A 70 -15.80 -28.43 -5.04
CA GLY A 70 -16.34 -27.89 -3.79
C GLY A 70 -16.96 -28.97 -2.89
N PRO A 71 -17.41 -28.59 -1.69
CA PRO A 71 -18.04 -29.52 -0.74
C PRO A 71 -19.29 -30.23 -1.29
N ASN A 72 -19.99 -29.62 -2.25
CA ASN A 72 -21.22 -30.13 -2.85
C ASN A 72 -20.99 -30.68 -4.27
N GLY A 73 -19.74 -30.94 -4.65
CA GLY A 73 -19.35 -31.36 -5.99
C GLY A 73 -18.74 -30.22 -6.82
N GLN A 74 -18.72 -30.41 -8.14
CA GLN A 74 -18.08 -29.48 -9.07
C GLN A 74 -18.85 -28.15 -9.18
N VAL A 75 -18.11 -27.04 -9.26
CA VAL A 75 -18.66 -25.67 -9.39
C VAL A 75 -17.81 -24.86 -10.37
N HIS A 76 -18.44 -23.99 -11.17
CA HIS A 76 -17.72 -23.07 -12.07
C HIS A 76 -17.25 -21.81 -11.34
N PHE A 77 -16.21 -21.17 -11.86
CA PHE A 77 -15.65 -19.93 -11.30
C PHE A 77 -16.70 -18.84 -11.20
N SER A 78 -17.48 -18.65 -12.28
CA SER A 78 -18.58 -17.68 -12.34
C SER A 78 -19.61 -17.88 -11.24
N GLN A 79 -19.90 -19.13 -10.87
CA GLN A 79 -20.88 -19.48 -9.86
C GLN A 79 -20.42 -19.14 -8.43
N LEU A 80 -19.11 -19.01 -8.19
CA LEU A 80 -18.58 -18.64 -6.88
C LEU A 80 -18.98 -17.21 -6.46
N PHE A 81 -19.33 -16.36 -7.42
CA PHE A 81 -19.73 -14.97 -7.18
C PHE A 81 -21.20 -14.84 -6.73
N GLY A 82 -22.05 -15.80 -7.07
CA GLY A 82 -23.49 -15.69 -6.81
C GLY A 82 -24.10 -14.44 -7.45
N ASP A 83 -24.75 -13.60 -6.64
CA ASP A 83 -25.36 -12.33 -7.04
C ASP A 83 -24.43 -11.11 -6.82
N LYS A 84 -23.11 -11.33 -6.63
CA LYS A 84 -22.14 -10.29 -6.27
C LYS A 84 -21.07 -10.08 -7.34
N ASP A 85 -20.44 -8.91 -7.32
CA ASP A 85 -19.33 -8.58 -8.22
C ASP A 85 -17.94 -8.92 -7.65
N THR A 86 -17.86 -9.36 -6.38
CA THR A 86 -16.58 -9.57 -5.68
C THR A 86 -16.58 -10.90 -4.94
N LEU A 87 -15.54 -11.70 -5.20
CA LEU A 87 -15.22 -12.94 -4.50
C LEU A 87 -14.00 -12.73 -3.59
N VAL A 88 -14.11 -13.05 -2.30
CA VAL A 88 -13.01 -12.95 -1.33
C VAL A 88 -12.54 -14.33 -0.91
N LYS A 89 -11.29 -14.67 -1.19
CA LYS A 89 -10.65 -15.89 -0.67
C LYS A 89 -10.07 -15.59 0.73
N ARG A 90 -10.62 -16.23 1.76
CA ARG A 90 -10.07 -16.19 3.12
C ARG A 90 -9.45 -17.54 3.48
N THR A 91 -8.17 -17.55 3.82
CA THR A 91 -7.52 -18.70 4.45
C THR A 91 -7.57 -18.51 5.96
N VAL A 92 -7.96 -19.55 6.70
CA VAL A 92 -7.83 -19.60 8.15
C VAL A 92 -6.71 -20.60 8.44
N ALA A 93 -5.64 -20.14 9.09
CA ALA A 93 -4.59 -21.04 9.56
C ALA A 93 -5.23 -22.01 10.57
N ARG A 94 -5.09 -23.32 10.32
CA ARG A 94 -5.49 -24.36 11.27
C ARG A 94 -4.39 -24.56 12.31
#